data_AF-A0A3G8WVH3-F1
#
_entry.id   AF-A0A3G8WVH3-F1
#
_cell.length_a   1.000
_cell.length_b   1.000
_cell.length_c   1.000
_cell.angle_alpha   90.00
_cell.angle_beta   90.00
_cell.angle_gamma   90.00
#
_symmetry.space_group_name_H-M   'P 1'
#
loop_
_entity.id
_entity.type
_entity.pdbx_description
1 polymer ?
#
loop_
_entity_poly.entity_id
_entity_poly.type
_entity_poly.pdbx_seq_one_letter_code
_entity_poly.pdbx_strand_id
1 'polypeptide(L)'
;MTNENLNTALNNVKEAWKYPELFQNTSRSERILSGIVGSYLLFKGITSVFSHPVIGVTGAAVGAGLLYRGLTGYCPMRDLAEQQKELDLEPEEIIIKETIISSDL
;
A
#
# COMPACT_ATOMS: atom_id res chain seq x y z
N MET A 1 29.11 13.89 13.76
CA MET A 1 28.38 12.66 14.12
C MET A 1 26.95 12.59 13.59
N THR A 2 26.48 13.56 12.78
CA THR A 2 25.11 13.59 12.22
C THR A 2 24.99 13.01 10.80
N ASN A 3 26.09 12.97 10.03
CA ASN A 3 26.07 12.55 8.62
C ASN A 3 25.99 11.03 8.42
N GLU A 4 26.63 10.25 9.28
CA GLU A 4 26.67 8.79 9.20
C GLU A 4 25.30 8.15 9.48
N ASN A 5 24.56 8.64 10.49
CA ASN A 5 23.20 8.19 10.77
C ASN A 5 22.21 8.53 9.65
N LEU A 6 22.39 9.70 9.01
CA LEU A 6 21.55 10.12 7.89
C LEU A 6 21.78 9.26 6.65
N ASN A 7 23.04 8.96 6.33
CA ASN A 7 23.38 8.10 5.19
C ASN A 7 22.87 6.66 5.37
N THR A 8 22.92 6.12 6.59
CA THR A 8 22.35 4.81 6.90
C THR A 8 20.83 4.80 6.76
N ALA A 9 20.14 5.83 7.27
CA ALA A 9 18.70 5.97 7.12
C ALA A 9 18.29 6.10 5.64
N LEU A 10 19.02 6.90 4.86
CA LEU A 10 18.80 7.06 3.43
C LEU A 10 19.02 5.77 2.65
N ASN A 11 20.07 5.00 2.98
CA ASN A 11 20.34 3.72 2.32
C ASN A 11 19.25 2.68 2.62
N ASN A 12 18.74 2.60 3.86
CA ASN A 12 17.64 1.69 4.21
C ASN A 12 16.34 2.03 3.47
N VAL A 13 16.02 3.33 3.34
CA VAL A 13 14.85 3.76 2.56
C VAL A 13 15.04 3.42 1.08
N LYS A 14 16.24 3.63 0.54
CA LYS A 14 16.58 3.32 -0.85
C LYS A 14 16.46 1.81 -1.15
N GLU A 15 16.89 0.97 -0.21
CA GLU A 15 16.79 -0.48 -0.31
C GLU A 15 15.32 -0.94 -0.29
N ALA A 16 14.51 -0.38 0.61
CA ALA A 16 13.07 -0.68 0.70
C ALA A 16 12.29 -0.29 -0.58
N TRP A 17 12.76 0.71 -1.31
CA TRP A 17 12.16 1.14 -2.59
C TRP A 17 12.60 0.32 -3.80
N LYS A 18 13.61 -0.55 -3.69
CA LYS A 18 14.24 -1.26 -4.81
C LYS A 18 13.41 -2.44 -5.34
N TYR A 19 12.40 -2.91 -4.60
CA TYR A 19 11.56 -4.06 -4.98
C TYR A 19 10.05 -3.75 -4.98
N PRO A 20 9.56 -2.78 -5.78
CA PRO A 20 8.14 -2.42 -5.84
C PRO A 20 7.28 -3.35 -6.69
N GLU A 21 7.89 -4.26 -7.48
CA GLU A 21 7.19 -5.07 -8.49
C GLU A 21 6.42 -6.28 -7.96
N LEU A 22 6.59 -6.68 -6.70
CA LEU A 22 5.91 -7.89 -6.17
C LEU A 22 4.50 -7.64 -5.59
N PHE A 23 4.04 -6.38 -5.52
CA PHE A 23 2.90 -5.99 -4.68
C PHE A 23 1.90 -5.01 -5.33
N GLN A 24 1.82 -4.99 -6.67
CA GLN A 24 0.82 -4.17 -7.36
C GLN A 24 -0.57 -4.83 -7.33
N ASN A 25 -1.29 -4.71 -6.21
CA ASN A 25 -2.71 -5.10 -6.16
C ASN A 25 -3.65 -3.90 -6.46
N THR A 26 -3.17 -2.66 -6.58
CA THR A 26 -4.00 -1.43 -6.57
C THR A 26 -4.11 -0.73 -7.93
N SER A 27 -5.29 -0.15 -8.26
CA SER A 27 -5.50 0.57 -9.51
C SER A 27 -4.68 1.88 -9.58
N ARG A 28 -4.32 2.32 -10.80
CA ARG A 28 -3.51 3.55 -11.03
C ARG A 28 -4.12 4.79 -10.34
N SER A 29 -5.44 4.93 -10.38
CA SER A 29 -6.14 6.10 -9.82
C SER A 29 -6.05 6.15 -8.29
N GLU A 30 -6.24 5.01 -7.63
CA GLU A 30 -6.13 4.89 -6.18
C GLU A 30 -4.69 5.12 -5.70
N ARG A 31 -3.72 4.69 -6.50
CA ARG A 31 -2.30 4.88 -6.23
C ARG A 31 -1.90 6.36 -6.24
N ILE A 32 -2.32 7.10 -7.27
CA ILE A 32 -2.08 8.54 -7.39
C ILE A 32 -2.81 9.30 -6.27
N LEU A 33 -4.08 8.96 -6.00
CA LEU A 33 -4.86 9.59 -4.95
C LEU A 33 -4.21 9.39 -3.57
N SER A 34 -3.81 8.15 -3.25
CA SER A 34 -3.12 7.83 -1.99
C SER A 34 -1.77 8.54 -1.88
N GLY A 35 -1.03 8.65 -2.97
CA GLY A 35 0.24 9.40 -3.01
C GLY A 35 0.06 10.90 -2.74
N ILE A 36 -0.94 11.53 -3.36
CA ILE A 36 -1.23 12.96 -3.17
C ILE A 36 -1.69 13.23 -1.73
N VAL A 37 -2.70 12.49 -1.27
CA VAL A 37 -3.27 12.66 0.06
C VAL A 37 -2.24 12.33 1.14
N GLY A 38 -1.47 11.25 0.96
CA GLY A 38 -0.40 10.87 1.87
C GLY A 38 0.70 11.92 1.97
N SER A 39 1.14 12.48 0.84
CA SER A 39 2.13 13.57 0.82
C SER A 39 1.62 14.83 1.54
N TYR A 40 0.36 15.21 1.30
CA TYR A 40 -0.24 16.37 1.95
C TYR A 40 -0.34 16.20 3.47
N LEU A 41 -0.85 15.05 3.93
CA LEU A 41 -0.98 14.76 5.36
C LEU A 41 0.39 14.62 6.04
N LEU A 42 1.37 14.03 5.36
CA LEU A 42 2.73 13.92 5.88
C LEU A 42 3.35 15.32 6.06
N PHE A 43 3.25 16.18 5.05
CA PHE A 43 3.74 17.54 5.10
C PHE A 43 3.05 18.37 6.19
N LYS A 44 1.72 18.29 6.27
CA LYS A 44 0.93 18.97 7.30
C LYS A 44 1.24 18.42 8.70
N GLY A 45 1.46 17.11 8.82
CA GLY A 45 1.86 16.45 10.06
C GLY A 45 3.20 16.99 10.54
N ILE A 46 4.24 16.87 9.72
CA ILE A 46 5.60 17.35 10.06
C ILE A 46 5.61 18.84 10.43
N THR A 47 4.90 19.67 9.67
CA THR A 47 4.82 21.12 9.95
C THR A 47 4.03 21.45 11.22
N SER A 48 3.06 20.61 11.61
CA SER A 48 2.24 20.81 12.80
C SER A 48 2.77 20.12 14.06
N VAL A 49 3.78 19.24 13.97
CA VAL A 49 4.41 18.59 15.14
C VAL A 49 4.91 19.61 16.17
N PHE A 50 5.42 20.76 15.74
CA PHE A 50 5.91 21.79 16.67
C PHE A 50 4.78 22.54 17.40
N SER A 51 3.59 22.63 16.80
CA SER A 51 2.45 23.32 17.41
C SER A 51 1.54 22.36 18.20
N HIS A 52 1.32 21.16 17.67
CA HIS A 52 0.46 20.12 18.25
C HIS A 52 1.16 18.77 18.10
N PRO A 53 2.08 18.39 19.00
CA PRO A 53 2.96 17.24 18.81
C PRO A 53 2.21 15.91 18.63
N VAL A 54 1.17 15.66 19.43
CA VAL A 54 0.39 14.41 19.34
C VAL A 54 -0.35 14.32 18.00
N ILE A 55 -1.01 15.39 17.59
CA ILE A 55 -1.80 15.44 16.36
C ILE A 55 -0.88 15.41 15.13
N GLY A 56 0.24 16.14 15.20
CA GLY A 56 1.23 16.20 14.14
C GLY A 56 1.92 14.86 13.90
N VAL A 57 2.33 14.16 14.96
CA VAL A 57 2.95 12.82 14.85
C VAL A 57 1.94 11.82 14.28
N THR A 58 0.70 11.82 14.78
CA THR A 58 -0.35 10.92 14.27
C THR A 58 -0.66 11.21 12.80
N GLY A 59 -0.81 12.49 12.43
CA GLY A 59 -1.05 12.89 11.05
C GLY A 59 0.12 12.56 10.13
N ALA A 60 1.36 12.72 10.59
CA ALA A 60 2.55 12.34 9.86
C ALA A 60 2.62 10.81 9.65
N ALA A 61 2.31 10.01 10.67
CA ALA A 61 2.28 8.55 10.55
C ALA A 61 1.21 8.08 9.54
N VAL A 62 0.00 8.64 9.60
CA VAL A 62 -1.08 8.34 8.63
C VAL A 62 -0.68 8.77 7.22
N GLY A 63 -0.11 9.98 7.07
CA GLY A 63 0.37 10.49 5.80
C GLY A 63 1.48 9.64 5.20
N ALA A 64 2.45 9.22 6.02
CA ALA A 64 3.54 8.33 5.61
C ALA A 64 3.01 6.97 5.14
N GLY A 65 2.04 6.39 5.85
CA GLY A 65 1.41 5.12 5.45
C GLY A 65 0.67 5.22 4.11
N LEU A 66 -0.12 6.27 3.91
CA LEU A 66 -0.82 6.53 2.65
C LEU A 66 0.14 6.82 1.49
N LEU A 67 1.22 7.55 1.76
CA LEU A 67 2.26 7.81 0.76
C LEU A 67 2.99 6.53 0.38
N TYR A 68 3.37 5.71 1.36
CA TYR A 68 3.98 4.40 1.13
C TYR A 68 3.07 3.49 0.28
N ARG A 69 1.77 3.43 0.59
CA ARG A 69 0.76 2.75 -0.24
C ARG A 69 0.70 3.32 -1.67
N GLY A 70 0.75 4.64 -1.83
CA GLY A 70 0.77 5.28 -3.15
C GLY A 70 2.05 5.02 -3.95
N LEU A 71 3.18 4.85 -3.28
CA LEU A 71 4.46 4.61 -3.94
C LEU A 71 4.65 3.15 -4.33
N THR A 72 4.36 2.23 -3.39
CA THR A 72 4.52 0.78 -3.59
C THR A 72 3.34 0.16 -4.33
N GLY A 73 2.14 0.75 -4.24
CA GLY A 73 0.91 0.14 -4.74
C GLY A 73 0.38 -1.01 -3.88
N TYR A 74 1.02 -1.27 -2.72
CA TYR A 74 0.65 -2.34 -1.80
C TYR A 74 -0.36 -1.87 -0.76
N CYS A 75 -1.34 -2.74 -0.49
CA CYS A 75 -2.47 -2.47 0.38
C CYS A 75 -2.66 -3.64 1.34
N PRO A 76 -2.10 -3.58 2.56
CA PRO A 76 -2.24 -4.66 3.53
C PRO A 76 -3.72 -4.92 3.87
N MET A 77 -4.57 -3.89 3.83
CA MET A 77 -6.02 -4.07 4.01
C MET A 77 -6.69 -4.92 2.93
N ARG A 78 -6.20 -4.89 1.68
CA ARG A 78 -6.75 -5.75 0.62
C ARG A 78 -6.28 -7.18 0.77
N ASP A 79 -5.03 -7.37 1.14
CA ASP A 79 -4.43 -8.67 1.44
C ASP A 79 -5.18 -9.35 2.61
N LEU A 80 -5.43 -8.60 3.70
CA LEU A 80 -6.22 -9.07 4.83
C LEU A 80 -7.69 -9.31 4.46
N ALA A 81 -8.28 -8.48 3.59
CA ALA A 81 -9.65 -8.69 3.12
C ALA A 81 -9.77 -9.91 2.20
N GLU A 82 -8.76 -10.18 1.36
CA GLU A 82 -8.65 -11.40 0.54
C GLU A 82 -8.49 -12.64 1.44
N GLN A 83 -7.60 -12.58 2.45
CA GLN A 83 -7.47 -13.66 3.43
C GLN A 83 -8.73 -13.89 4.26
N GLN A 84 -9.44 -12.83 4.64
CA GLN A 84 -10.73 -12.96 5.34
C GLN A 84 -11.79 -13.55 4.43
N LYS A 85 -11.76 -13.25 3.13
CA LYS A 85 -12.63 -13.87 2.13
C LYS A 85 -12.29 -15.34 1.94
N GLU A 86 -11.02 -15.73 1.92
CA GLU A 86 -10.60 -17.15 1.91
C GLU A 86 -11.03 -17.89 3.19
N LEU A 87 -11.04 -17.21 4.35
CA LEU A 87 -11.46 -17.82 5.62
C LEU A 87 -12.98 -17.94 5.77
N ASP A 88 -13.75 -17.13 5.02
CA ASP A 88 -15.23 -17.11 5.01
C ASP A 88 -15.82 -17.94 3.85
N LEU A 89 -14.98 -18.50 2.97
CA LEU A 89 -15.41 -19.39 1.89
C LEU A 89 -15.27 -20.86 2.32
N GLU A 90 -16.41 -21.42 2.70
CA GLU A 90 -16.74 -22.84 2.49
C GLU A 90 -16.25 -23.28 1.09
N PRO A 91 -15.76 -24.54 0.93
CA PRO A 91 -14.89 -24.96 -0.17
C PRO A 91 -15.39 -24.46 -1.53
N GLU A 92 -14.50 -23.82 -2.30
CA GLU A 92 -14.77 -23.42 -3.68
C GLU A 92 -15.48 -24.56 -4.41
N GLU A 93 -16.77 -24.36 -4.71
CA GLU A 93 -17.47 -25.19 -5.65
C GLU A 93 -16.79 -24.96 -7.01
N ILE A 94 -15.93 -25.90 -7.39
CA ILE A 94 -15.26 -25.91 -8.69
C ILE A 94 -16.36 -26.04 -9.73
N ILE A 95 -16.85 -24.92 -10.25
CA ILE A 95 -17.76 -24.91 -11.39
C ILE A 95 -16.94 -25.25 -12.63
N ILE A 96 -16.83 -26.55 -12.92
CA ILE A 96 -16.31 -27.06 -14.18
C ILE A 96 -17.29 -26.60 -15.28
N LYS A 97 -16.94 -25.53 -16.00
CA LYS A 97 -17.63 -25.17 -17.24
C LYS A 97 -17.16 -26.12 -18.33
N GLU A 98 -17.86 -27.22 -18.51
CA GLU A 98 -17.68 -28.06 -19.69
C GLU A 98 -18.13 -27.28 -20.94
N THR A 99 -17.17 -26.89 -21.78
CA THR A 99 -17.45 -26.36 -23.11
C THR A 99 -17.73 -27.54 -24.04
N ILE A 100 -19.01 -27.81 -24.31
CA ILE A 100 -19.39 -28.77 -25.35
C ILE A 100 -19.25 -28.06 -26.70
N ILE A 101 -18.22 -28.42 -27.46
CA ILE A 101 -18.07 -27.99 -28.85
C ILE A 101 -18.99 -28.87 -29.69
N SER A 102 -20.19 -28.37 -30.04
CA SER A 102 -21.03 -29.02 -31.04
C SER A 102 -20.51 -28.65 -32.42
N SER A 103 -19.79 -29.56 -33.06
CA SER A 103 -19.51 -29.48 -34.50
C SER A 103 -20.76 -29.91 -35.25
N ASP A 104 -21.55 -28.95 -35.71
CA ASP A 104 -22.60 -29.19 -36.70
C ASP A 104 -21.90 -29.62 -38.01
N LEU A 105 -22.25 -30.82 -38.48
CA LEU A 105 -21.75 -31.46 -39.70
C LEU A 105 -22.69 -31.16 -40.87
#